data_AF-A0A1J9RSY2-F1
#
_entry.id   AF-A0A1J9RSY2-F1
#
_cell.length_a   1.000
_cell.length_b   1.000
_cell.length_c   1.000
_cell.angle_alpha   90.00
_cell.angle_beta   90.00
_cell.angle_gamma   90.00
#
_symmetry.space_group_name_H-M   'P 1'
#
loop_
_entity.id
_entity.type
_entity.pdbx_description
1 polymer ?
#
loop_
_entity_poly.entity_id
_entity_poly.type
_entity_poly.pdbx_seq_one_letter_code
_entity_poly.pdbx_strand_id
1 'polypeptide(L)'
;MSANNKIKNRATNGYVPSYQAPPDPPAPPPATTVENKIEVPDTVQITTMTDLVERIQENASVLYPASPRLRVTTALAPSGLLCHAVVLGPKNEESKTSRYKVLLKGPGVPGIKSDPGRGRREALVGLLEELERKIGKEMLST
;
A
#
# COMPACT_ATOMS: atom_id res chain seq x y z
N MET A 1 -85.97 8.93 47.87
CA MET A 1 -86.75 8.90 46.61
C MET A 1 -85.95 9.61 45.53
N SER A 2 -86.22 9.27 44.26
CA SER A 2 -85.59 9.76 43.01
C SER A 2 -84.45 8.86 42.52
N ALA A 3 -84.70 7.92 41.61
CA ALA A 3 -85.00 8.06 40.17
C ALA A 3 -83.73 8.09 39.29
N ASN A 4 -83.38 6.90 38.82
CA ASN A 4 -83.09 6.53 37.43
C ASN A 4 -82.63 7.64 36.48
N ASN A 5 -81.38 7.52 35.98
CA ASN A 5 -81.09 7.91 34.61
C ASN A 5 -79.98 7.06 34.00
N LYS A 6 -80.35 6.29 32.97
CA LYS A 6 -79.46 5.52 32.10
C LYS A 6 -78.53 6.49 31.35
N ILE A 7 -77.22 6.34 31.54
CA ILE A 7 -76.23 6.91 30.63
C ILE A 7 -75.59 5.77 29.84
N LYS A 8 -75.73 5.88 28.52
CA LYS A 8 -75.25 4.95 27.49
C LYS A 8 -73.72 4.85 27.56
N ASN A 9 -73.19 3.65 27.83
CA ASN A 9 -71.78 3.36 27.64
C ASN A 9 -71.49 3.32 26.13
N ARG A 10 -70.97 4.45 25.64
CA ARG A 10 -70.45 4.62 24.28
C ARG A 10 -69.12 3.88 24.22
N ALA A 11 -69.10 2.75 23.52
CA ALA A 11 -67.90 1.99 23.22
C ALA A 11 -66.86 2.91 22.57
N THR A 12 -65.77 3.19 23.27
CA THR A 12 -64.56 3.78 22.70
C THR A 12 -63.86 2.69 21.90
N ASN A 13 -64.18 2.62 20.61
CA ASN A 13 -63.46 1.82 19.63
C ASN A 13 -61.98 2.22 19.67
N GLY A 14 -61.12 1.25 19.98
CA GLY A 14 -59.68 1.40 20.04
C GLY A 14 -59.13 1.83 18.69
N TYR A 15 -58.49 2.99 18.67
CA TYR A 15 -57.66 3.43 17.57
C TYR A 15 -56.24 2.98 17.86
N VAL A 16 -55.86 1.81 17.32
CA VAL A 16 -54.46 1.38 17.24
C VAL A 16 -53.97 1.81 15.86
N PRO A 17 -52.96 2.68 15.74
CA PRO A 17 -52.41 3.05 14.44
C PRO A 17 -51.89 1.79 13.74
N SER A 18 -52.42 1.49 12.55
CA SER A 18 -51.95 0.41 11.71
C SER A 18 -50.49 0.68 11.36
N TYR A 19 -49.56 -0.14 11.85
CA TYR A 19 -48.17 -0.06 11.44
C TYR A 19 -48.09 -0.45 9.96
N GLN A 20 -47.83 0.51 9.09
CA GLN A 20 -47.59 0.26 7.67
C GLN A 20 -46.08 0.01 7.51
N ALA A 21 -45.71 -1.23 7.19
CA ALA A 21 -44.32 -1.56 6.93
C ALA A 21 -43.80 -0.69 5.77
N PRO A 22 -42.53 -0.22 5.82
CA PRO A 22 -41.94 0.50 4.70
C PRO A 22 -42.01 -0.36 3.43
N PRO A 23 -42.24 0.24 2.25
CA PRO A 23 -42.19 -0.52 1.00
C PRO A 23 -40.83 -1.19 0.85
N ASP A 24 -40.83 -2.44 0.37
CA ASP A 24 -39.60 -3.19 0.12
C ASP A 24 -38.66 -2.39 -0.79
N PRO A 25 -37.35 -2.39 -0.52
CA PRO A 25 -36.39 -1.70 -1.36
C PRO A 25 -36.45 -2.28 -2.78
N PRO A 26 -36.33 -1.43 -3.83
CA PRO A 26 -36.36 -1.89 -5.20
C PRO A 26 -35.29 -2.97 -5.42
N ALA A 27 -35.68 -4.06 -6.09
CA ALA A 27 -34.81 -5.19 -6.36
C ALA A 27 -33.48 -4.72 -6.99
N PRO A 28 -32.33 -5.27 -6.60
CA PRO A 28 -31.06 -4.91 -7.20
C PRO A 28 -31.12 -5.17 -8.71
N PRO A 29 -30.53 -4.28 -9.53
CA PRO A 29 -30.51 -4.47 -10.98
C PRO A 29 -29.92 -5.84 -11.31
N PRO A 30 -30.38 -6.51 -12.39
CA PRO A 30 -29.89 -7.82 -12.76
C PRO A 30 -28.37 -7.75 -12.93
N ALA A 31 -27.66 -8.64 -12.22
CA ALA A 31 -26.21 -8.73 -12.30
C ALA A 31 -25.83 -8.94 -13.77
N THR A 32 -25.15 -7.94 -14.34
CA THR A 32 -24.45 -8.11 -15.62
C THR A 32 -23.42 -9.21 -15.40
N THR A 33 -23.68 -10.40 -15.93
CA THR A 33 -22.69 -11.45 -16.11
C THR A 33 -21.68 -10.93 -17.13
N VAL A 34 -20.68 -10.19 -16.65
CA VAL A 34 -19.48 -9.92 -17.42
C VAL A 34 -18.74 -11.24 -17.47
N GLU A 35 -18.92 -11.99 -18.55
CA GLU A 35 -18.02 -13.09 -18.90
C GLU A 35 -16.64 -12.46 -19.10
N ASN A 36 -15.86 -12.39 -18.02
CA ASN A 36 -14.43 -12.13 -18.09
C ASN A 36 -13.78 -13.37 -18.72
N LYS A 37 -13.86 -13.45 -20.04
CA LYS A 37 -12.85 -14.16 -20.84
C LYS A 37 -11.57 -13.32 -20.81
N ILE A 38 -10.87 -13.36 -19.68
CA ILE A 38 -9.45 -13.02 -19.64
C ILE A 38 -8.75 -14.37 -19.60
N GLU A 39 -8.53 -14.88 -20.79
CA GLU A 39 -7.63 -15.99 -21.04
C GLU A 39 -6.19 -15.56 -20.71
N VAL A 40 -5.43 -16.56 -20.25
CA VAL A 40 -3.97 -16.62 -20.07
C VAL A 40 -3.41 -16.01 -18.76
N PRO A 41 -2.94 -16.86 -17.82
CA PRO A 41 -2.13 -16.42 -16.70
C PRO A 41 -0.70 -16.20 -17.20
N ASP A 42 -0.43 -15.02 -17.75
CA ASP A 42 0.94 -14.54 -17.72
C ASP A 42 1.26 -14.22 -16.27
N THR A 43 2.35 -14.78 -15.78
CA THR A 43 2.98 -14.38 -14.53
C THR A 43 3.46 -12.94 -14.68
N VAL A 44 2.51 -11.99 -14.67
CA VAL A 44 2.80 -10.61 -14.36
C VAL A 44 3.22 -10.66 -12.90
N GLN A 45 4.52 -10.87 -12.67
CA GLN A 45 5.14 -10.44 -11.44
C GLN A 45 4.86 -8.95 -11.38
N ILE A 46 3.74 -8.58 -10.76
CA ILE A 46 3.51 -7.22 -10.32
C ILE A 46 4.56 -7.02 -9.24
N THR A 47 5.79 -6.68 -9.65
CA THR A 47 6.86 -6.36 -8.72
C THR A 47 6.45 -5.06 -8.09
N THR A 48 5.82 -5.18 -6.93
CA THR A 48 5.44 -4.04 -6.13
C THR A 48 6.71 -3.33 -5.66
N MET A 49 6.60 -2.06 -5.28
CA MET A 49 7.77 -1.34 -4.75
C MET A 49 8.35 -2.03 -3.50
N THR A 50 7.52 -2.75 -2.75
CA THR A 50 7.93 -3.56 -1.60
C THR A 50 8.81 -4.72 -2.04
N ASP A 51 8.41 -5.48 -3.06
CA ASP A 51 9.19 -6.62 -3.56
C ASP A 51 10.57 -6.18 -4.06
N LEU A 52 10.66 -5.02 -4.72
CA LEU A 52 11.95 -4.44 -5.12
C LEU A 52 12.82 -4.10 -3.91
N VAL A 53 12.24 -3.53 -2.85
CA VAL A 53 12.98 -3.17 -1.63
C VAL A 53 13.48 -4.43 -0.92
N GLU A 54 12.63 -5.44 -0.77
CA GLU A 54 12.99 -6.73 -0.16
C GLU A 54 14.13 -7.38 -0.93
N ARG A 55 14.03 -7.44 -2.27
CA ARG A 55 15.10 -8.00 -3.10
C ARG A 55 16.42 -7.24 -2.99
N ILE A 56 16.36 -5.91 -2.94
CA ILE A 56 17.56 -5.08 -2.71
C ILE A 56 18.15 -5.36 -1.32
N GLN A 57 17.34 -5.54 -0.29
CA GLN A 57 17.81 -5.86 1.06
C GLN A 57 18.46 -7.23 1.14
N GLU A 58 17.83 -8.25 0.54
CA GLU A 58 18.38 -9.61 0.43
C GLU A 58 19.75 -9.58 -0.26
N ASN A 59 19.82 -8.99 -1.45
CA ASN A 59 21.05 -8.91 -2.20
C ASN A 59 22.10 -8.06 -1.45
N ALA A 60 21.72 -6.94 -0.83
CA ALA A 60 22.65 -6.11 -0.06
C ALA A 60 23.21 -6.85 1.16
N SER A 61 22.47 -7.79 1.75
CA SER A 61 22.93 -8.60 2.89
C SER A 61 24.10 -9.51 2.52
N VAL A 62 24.18 -9.93 1.25
CA VAL A 62 25.30 -10.71 0.72
C VAL A 62 26.57 -9.86 0.67
N LEU A 63 26.46 -8.59 0.23
CA LEU A 63 27.61 -7.68 0.14
C LEU A 63 28.02 -7.09 1.49
N TYR A 64 27.08 -6.93 2.42
CA TYR A 64 27.31 -6.28 3.72
C TYR A 64 26.83 -7.15 4.90
N PRO A 65 27.38 -8.37 5.09
CA PRO A 65 26.92 -9.29 6.13
C PRO A 65 27.15 -8.74 7.56
N ALA A 66 28.13 -7.84 7.73
CA ALA A 66 28.41 -7.18 9.00
C ALA A 66 27.35 -6.12 9.41
N SER A 67 26.38 -5.82 8.54
CA SER A 67 25.32 -4.82 8.78
C SER A 67 23.97 -5.49 9.05
N PRO A 68 23.59 -5.75 10.32
CA PRO A 68 22.42 -6.58 10.66
C PRO A 68 21.06 -5.92 10.36
N ARG A 69 21.03 -4.64 9.96
CA ARG A 69 19.79 -3.87 9.74
C ARG A 69 19.91 -2.93 8.54
N LEU A 70 19.99 -3.52 7.35
CA LEU A 70 20.00 -2.77 6.10
C LEU A 70 18.62 -2.17 5.81
N ARG A 71 18.59 -0.90 5.43
CA ARG A 71 17.37 -0.17 5.03
C ARG A 71 17.53 0.41 3.65
N VAL A 72 16.50 0.29 2.82
CA VAL A 72 16.47 0.91 1.49
C VAL A 72 15.56 2.11 1.56
N THR A 73 16.04 3.25 1.05
CA THR A 73 15.25 4.48 1.00
C THR A 73 15.44 5.16 -0.35
N THR A 74 14.43 5.90 -0.78
CA THR A 74 14.53 6.76 -1.96
C THR A 74 14.56 8.22 -1.52
N ALA A 75 15.38 9.02 -2.18
CA ALA A 75 15.55 10.44 -1.93
C ALA A 75 15.35 11.20 -3.24
N LEU A 76 14.42 12.15 -3.24
CA LEU A 76 14.28 13.11 -4.33
C LEU A 76 15.16 14.32 -4.01
N ALA A 77 15.99 14.74 -4.96
CA ALA A 77 16.80 15.95 -4.83
C ALA A 77 15.89 17.17 -4.59
N PRO A 78 16.34 18.21 -3.85
CA PRO A 78 15.54 19.41 -3.60
C PRO A 78 15.07 20.12 -4.88
N SER A 79 15.84 19.99 -5.97
CA SER A 79 15.47 20.49 -7.30
C SER A 79 14.25 19.77 -7.90
N GLY A 80 13.92 18.58 -7.40
CA GLY A 80 12.90 17.66 -7.91
C GLY A 80 13.24 16.99 -9.23
N LEU A 81 14.46 17.19 -9.74
CA LEU A 81 14.90 16.71 -11.05
C LEU A 81 15.60 15.35 -11.01
N LEU A 82 15.96 14.86 -9.82
CA LEU A 82 16.71 13.63 -9.67
C LEU A 82 16.17 12.82 -8.49
N CYS A 83 15.91 11.54 -8.71
CA CYS A 83 15.60 10.57 -7.69
C CYS A 83 16.78 9.60 -7.54
N HIS A 84 17.16 9.34 -6.29
CA HIS A 84 18.17 8.36 -5.93
C HIS A 84 17.56 7.29 -5.03
N ALA A 85 17.96 6.04 -5.21
CA ALA A 85 17.76 5.00 -4.22
C ALA A 85 19.08 4.76 -3.46
N VAL A 86 18.99 4.53 -2.15
CA VAL A 86 20.16 4.31 -1.29
C VAL A 86 19.91 3.15 -0.33
N VAL A 87 20.96 2.37 -0.11
CA VAL A 87 21.03 1.35 0.95
C VAL A 87 21.78 1.96 2.13
N LEU A 88 21.14 1.91 3.29
CA LEU A 88 21.61 2.43 4.56
C LEU A 88 21.92 1.26 5.50
N GLY A 89 23.05 1.31 6.17
CA GLY A 89 23.40 0.39 7.26
C GLY A 89 23.41 1.11 8.61
N PRO A 90 23.35 0.37 9.72
CA PRO A 90 23.60 0.95 11.04
C PRO A 90 25.03 1.51 11.07
N LYS A 91 25.19 2.72 11.59
CA LYS A 91 26.52 3.28 11.87
C LYS A 91 26.93 2.75 13.26
N ASN A 92 28.02 1.98 13.34
CA ASN A 92 28.52 1.49 14.63
C ASN A 92 28.66 2.64 15.63
N GLU A 93 28.25 2.35 16.87
CA GLU A 93 27.98 3.29 17.96
C GLU A 93 29.17 4.20 18.26
N GLU A 94 29.09 5.46 17.85
CA GLU A 94 29.93 6.54 18.39
C GLU A 94 29.44 7.94 17.96
N SER A 95 28.73 8.05 16.82
CA SER A 95 28.34 9.36 16.31
C SER A 95 26.97 9.83 16.80
N LYS A 96 26.96 10.91 17.60
CA LYS A 96 25.77 11.59 18.15
C LYS A 96 24.81 12.21 17.12
N THR A 97 25.10 12.11 15.81
CA THR A 97 24.43 12.91 14.77
C THR A 97 23.76 12.11 13.64
N SER A 98 24.08 10.82 13.43
CA SER A 98 23.35 9.99 12.46
C SER A 98 23.41 8.51 12.85
N ARG A 99 22.23 7.89 13.00
CA ARG A 99 22.06 6.45 13.29
C ARG A 99 22.39 5.54 12.10
N TYR A 100 22.48 6.10 10.90
CA TYR A 100 22.66 5.34 9.66
C TYR A 100 23.82 5.88 8.82
N LYS A 101 24.52 4.97 8.12
CA LYS A 101 25.53 5.26 7.11
C LYS A 101 25.02 4.82 5.74
N VAL A 102 25.26 5.62 4.71
CA VAL A 102 25.02 5.20 3.32
C VAL A 102 26.09 4.18 2.92
N LEU A 103 25.67 2.97 2.58
CA LEU A 103 26.55 1.89 2.13
C LEU A 103 26.63 1.86 0.60
N LEU A 104 25.48 2.02 -0.05
CA LEU A 104 25.38 2.03 -1.49
C LEU A 104 24.41 3.11 -1.94
N LYS A 105 24.78 3.83 -3.01
CA LYS A 105 23.92 4.80 -3.68
C LYS A 105 23.74 4.33 -5.12
N GLY A 106 22.48 4.18 -5.53
CA GLY A 106 22.14 3.81 -6.89
C GLY A 106 22.23 4.97 -7.87
N PRO A 107 22.03 4.70 -9.17
CA PRO A 107 22.08 5.71 -10.21
C PRO A 107 21.07 6.82 -9.97
N GLY A 108 21.42 8.04 -10.37
CA GLY A 108 20.48 9.15 -10.38
C GLY A 108 19.54 9.02 -11.57
N VAL A 109 18.26 8.86 -11.29
CA VAL A 109 17.22 8.81 -12.32
C VAL A 109 16.56 10.18 -12.44
N PRO A 110 16.25 10.67 -13.65
CA PRO A 110 15.44 11.88 -13.82
C PRO A 110 14.14 11.80 -13.00
N GLY A 111 14.04 12.67 -12.01
CA GLY A 111 12.84 12.84 -11.21
C GLY A 111 11.78 13.54 -12.04
N ILE A 112 10.62 12.90 -12.19
CA ILE A 112 9.46 13.53 -12.80
C ILE A 112 8.66 14.17 -11.66
N LYS A 113 8.72 15.51 -11.53
CA LYS A 113 7.94 16.23 -10.49
C LYS A 113 6.44 15.92 -10.57
N SER A 114 5.92 15.69 -11.77
CA SER A 114 4.52 15.35 -12.02
C SER A 114 4.18 13.89 -11.70
N ASP A 115 5.17 13.01 -11.59
CA ASP A 115 4.98 11.60 -11.21
C ASP A 115 6.19 11.09 -10.39
N PRO A 116 6.22 11.41 -9.08
CA PRO A 116 7.29 10.96 -8.20
C PRO A 116 7.27 9.44 -7.98
N GLY A 117 6.15 8.75 -8.22
CA GLY A 117 6.04 7.31 -8.06
C GLY A 117 6.89 6.57 -9.09
N ARG A 118 6.78 6.99 -10.36
CA ARG A 118 7.59 6.45 -11.45
C ARG A 118 9.09 6.65 -11.22
N GLY A 119 9.51 7.86 -10.88
CA GLY A 119 10.93 8.15 -10.64
C GLY A 119 11.53 7.34 -9.48
N ARG A 120 10.75 7.08 -8.42
CA ARG A 120 11.19 6.22 -7.31
C ARG A 120 11.32 4.76 -7.73
N ARG A 121 10.37 4.24 -8.51
CA ARG A 121 10.42 2.86 -9.02
C ARG A 121 11.64 2.67 -9.91
N GLU A 122 11.86 3.56 -10.87
CA GLU A 122 13.03 3.51 -11.75
C GLU A 122 14.35 3.60 -10.96
N ALA A 123 14.42 4.46 -9.93
CA ALA A 123 15.60 4.54 -9.05
C ALA A 123 15.87 3.24 -8.27
N LEU A 124 14.83 2.56 -7.79
CA LEU A 124 14.97 1.26 -7.12
C LEU A 124 15.43 0.17 -8.09
N VAL A 125 14.85 0.12 -9.30
CA VAL A 125 15.26 -0.84 -10.34
C VAL A 125 16.73 -0.62 -10.69
N GLY A 126 17.15 0.62 -10.94
CA GLY A 126 18.55 0.93 -11.25
C GLY A 126 19.51 0.55 -10.12
N LEU A 127 19.10 0.73 -8.86
CA LEU A 127 19.88 0.28 -7.71
C LEU A 127 19.99 -1.25 -7.65
N LEU A 128 18.89 -1.97 -7.89
CA LEU A 128 18.89 -3.43 -7.91
C LEU A 128 19.87 -3.98 -8.96
N GLU A 129 19.82 -3.46 -10.18
CA GLU A 129 20.72 -3.90 -11.25
C GLU A 129 22.20 -3.61 -10.95
N GLU A 130 22.51 -2.46 -10.35
CA GLU A 130 23.89 -2.14 -9.95
C GLU A 130 24.37 -3.08 -8.85
N LEU A 131 23.48 -3.42 -7.92
CA LEU A 131 23.76 -4.28 -6.81
C LEU A 131 23.96 -5.74 -7.27
N GLU A 132 23.10 -6.25 -8.16
CA GLU A 132 23.28 -7.57 -8.79
C GLU A 132 24.58 -7.64 -9.60
N ARG A 133 24.93 -6.57 -10.33
CA ARG A 133 26.24 -6.48 -11.01
C ARG A 133 27.41 -6.54 -10.04
N LYS A 134 27.31 -5.92 -8.86
CA LYS A 134 28.35 -5.97 -7.81
C LYS A 134 28.46 -7.35 -7.19
N ILE A 135 27.34 -8.00 -6.88
CA ILE A 135 27.32 -9.39 -6.39
C ILE A 135 27.94 -10.32 -7.41
N GLY A 136 27.54 -10.23 -8.68
CA GLY A 136 28.11 -11.08 -9.74
C GLY A 136 29.62 -10.94 -9.84
N LYS A 137 30.17 -9.73 -9.65
CA LYS A 137 31.62 -9.50 -9.61
C LYS A 137 32.29 -10.09 -8.37
N GLU A 138 31.70 -9.93 -7.19
CA GLU A 138 32.23 -10.50 -5.95
C GLU A 138 32.25 -12.03 -6.01
N MET A 139 31.15 -12.65 -6.46
CA MET A 139 31.00 -14.11 -6.57
C MET A 139 31.93 -14.73 -7.61
N LEU A 140 32.25 -14.03 -8.69
CA LEU A 140 33.21 -14.48 -9.71
C LEU A 140 34.68 -14.23 -9.31
N SER A 141 34.92 -13.37 -8.33
CA SER A 141 36.27 -13.01 -7.86
C SER A 141 36.74 -13.86 -6.67
N THR A 142 35.84 -14.54 -5.98
CA THR A 142 36.11 -15.60 -4.99
C THR A 142 36.33 -16.95 -5.64
#